data_AF-A0A6P3Y786-F1
#
_entry.id   AF-A0A6P3Y786-F1
#
_cell.length_a   1.000
_cell.length_b   1.000
_cell.length_c   1.000
_cell.angle_alpha   90.00
_cell.angle_beta   90.00
_cell.angle_gamma   90.00
#
_symmetry.space_group_name_H-M   'P 1'
#
loop_
_entity.id
_entity.type
_entity.pdbx_description
1 polymer ?
#
loop_
_entity_poly.entity_id
_entity_poly.type
_entity_poly.pdbx_seq_one_letter_code
_entity_poly.pdbx_strand_id
1 'polypeptide(L)'
;MVMFIERGIRGGLSQCSSRYAQANNKYIQSYDPSKPSLYLMYFDINNLYGWAMCQPLPHAEFQWVTGVSTFDVSSIAVDSPIGYILEVDLEYPQHLHDSHADLPFCPTRAKPPGKRQDKLLATSYDKQRYVIHYRNLQQCTRHGLRITKIHSILQFAQSPSLRDYIELNT
;
A
#
# COMPACT_ATOMS: atom_id res chain seq x y z
N MET A 1 4.39 18.56 11.94
CA MET A 1 4.45 18.12 10.53
C MET A 1 5.40 16.95 10.32
N VAL A 2 6.69 17.06 10.66
CA VAL A 2 7.67 15.95 10.52
C VAL A 2 7.20 14.65 11.18
N MET A 3 6.83 14.70 12.46
CA MET A 3 6.31 13.52 13.18
C MET A 3 5.08 12.87 12.51
N PHE A 4 4.24 13.66 11.82
CA PHE A 4 3.07 13.14 11.10
C PHE A 4 3.51 12.32 9.89
N ILE A 5 4.48 12.83 9.13
CA ILE A 5 5.07 12.14 7.98
C ILE A 5 5.82 10.89 8.44
N GLU A 6 6.67 10.99 9.46
CA GLU A 6 7.43 9.85 10.00
C GLU A 6 6.52 8.72 10.49
N ARG A 7 5.42 9.09 11.17
CA ARG A 7 4.39 8.13 11.57
C ARG A 7 3.68 7.50 10.37
N GLY A 8 3.79 8.02 9.15
CA GLY A 8 3.31 7.40 7.91
C GLY A 8 4.35 6.53 7.18
N ILE A 9 5.65 6.65 7.50
CA ILE A 9 6.71 5.91 6.80
C ILE A 9 6.67 4.42 7.14
N ARG A 10 6.60 3.58 6.10
CA ARG A 10 6.68 2.11 6.19
C ARG A 10 7.82 1.61 5.31
N GLY A 11 8.41 0.49 5.70
CA GLY A 11 9.41 -0.20 4.89
C GLY A 11 8.77 -1.15 3.89
N GLY A 12 9.60 -1.98 3.24
CA GLY A 12 9.11 -3.07 2.39
C GLY A 12 8.26 -4.06 3.18
N LEU A 13 7.17 -4.52 2.56
CA LEU A 13 6.34 -5.59 3.10
C LEU A 13 6.97 -6.94 2.77
N SER A 14 7.24 -7.74 3.79
CA SER A 14 7.66 -9.13 3.64
C SER A 14 6.64 -10.00 4.34
N GLN A 15 5.91 -10.80 3.57
CA GLN A 15 4.78 -11.61 4.03
C GLN A 15 4.83 -13.00 3.39
N CYS A 16 4.43 -14.00 4.17
CA CYS A 16 4.22 -15.37 3.71
C CYS A 16 2.80 -15.77 4.13
N SER A 17 1.87 -15.74 3.17
CA SER A 17 0.43 -15.99 3.42
C SER A 17 0.11 -17.49 3.46
N SER A 18 0.85 -18.29 2.68
CA SER A 18 0.80 -19.76 2.70
C SER A 18 2.16 -20.35 3.08
N ARG A 19 2.18 -21.26 4.07
CA ARG A 19 3.42 -21.88 4.56
C ARG A 19 4.07 -22.86 3.59
N TYR A 20 3.26 -23.46 2.72
CA TYR A 20 3.71 -24.46 1.77
C TYR A 20 2.84 -24.40 0.51
N ALA A 21 3.47 -24.46 -0.65
CA ALA A 21 2.82 -24.61 -1.93
C ALA A 21 3.62 -25.59 -2.78
N GLN A 22 2.93 -26.51 -3.46
CA GLN A 22 3.53 -27.47 -4.37
C GLN A 22 2.72 -27.51 -5.66
N ALA A 23 3.38 -27.30 -6.78
CA ALA A 23 2.76 -27.42 -8.09
C ALA A 23 2.93 -28.83 -8.66
N ASN A 24 1.84 -29.41 -9.18
CA ASN A 24 1.88 -30.62 -9.98
C ASN A 24 2.36 -30.30 -11.40
N ASN A 25 3.64 -30.02 -11.58
CA ASN A 25 4.19 -29.57 -12.85
C ASN A 25 4.51 -30.77 -13.77
N LYS A 26 3.99 -30.80 -15.00
CA LYS A 26 4.24 -31.90 -15.96
C LYS A 26 5.71 -32.11 -16.36
N TYR A 27 6.58 -31.16 -16.04
CA TYR A 27 8.01 -31.21 -16.38
C TYR A 27 8.91 -31.71 -15.23
N ILE A 28 8.37 -32.14 -14.09
CA ILE A 28 9.15 -32.67 -12.96
C ILE A 28 8.91 -34.16 -12.73
N GLN A 29 9.88 -34.85 -12.13
CA GLN A 29 9.83 -36.31 -11.92
C GLN A 29 8.64 -36.79 -11.05
N SER A 30 8.20 -35.96 -10.11
CA SER A 30 7.10 -36.27 -9.19
C SER A 30 5.72 -35.91 -9.74
N TYR A 31 5.60 -35.66 -11.05
CA TYR A 31 4.34 -35.36 -11.72
C TYR A 31 3.34 -36.52 -11.58
N ASP A 32 2.11 -36.16 -11.25
CA ASP A 32 0.96 -37.06 -11.17
C ASP A 32 0.02 -36.80 -12.36
N PRO A 33 -0.03 -37.70 -13.37
CA PRO A 33 -0.89 -37.54 -14.55
C PRO A 33 -2.39 -37.53 -14.23
N SER A 34 -2.80 -37.99 -13.04
CA SER A 34 -4.20 -37.98 -12.61
C SER A 34 -4.70 -36.60 -12.16
N LYS A 35 -3.77 -35.65 -11.94
CA LYS A 35 -4.06 -34.30 -11.45
C LYS A 35 -3.79 -33.25 -12.54
N PRO A 36 -4.49 -32.10 -12.51
CA PRO A 36 -4.20 -31.02 -13.44
C PRO A 36 -2.75 -30.54 -13.30
N SER A 37 -2.15 -30.12 -14.42
CA SER A 37 -0.81 -29.53 -14.41
C SER A 37 -0.88 -28.13 -13.80
N LEU A 38 -0.09 -27.89 -12.75
CA LEU A 38 0.01 -26.59 -12.08
C LEU A 38 1.42 -26.04 -12.17
N TYR A 39 1.54 -24.72 -12.08
CA TYR A 39 2.81 -23.99 -12.08
C TYR A 39 2.83 -23.03 -10.90
N LEU A 40 4.00 -22.85 -10.29
CA LEU A 40 4.26 -21.72 -9.41
C LEU A 40 4.88 -20.61 -10.24
N MET A 41 4.34 -19.40 -10.13
CA MET A 41 4.85 -18.24 -10.83
C MET A 41 5.59 -17.34 -9.84
N TYR A 42 6.76 -16.87 -10.26
CA TYR A 42 7.54 -15.88 -9.53
C TYR A 42 7.53 -14.58 -10.33
N PHE A 43 7.16 -13.49 -9.66
CA PHE A 43 7.17 -12.15 -10.24
C PHE A 43 8.19 -11.31 -9.51
N ASP A 44 9.01 -10.60 -10.27
CA ASP A 44 9.97 -9.63 -9.77
C ASP A 44 9.78 -8.32 -10.53
N ILE A 45 9.71 -7.22 -9.80
CA ILE A 45 9.56 -5.90 -10.40
C ILE A 45 10.94 -5.28 -10.55
N ASN A 46 11.39 -5.18 -11.79
CA ASN A 46 12.63 -4.52 -12.16
C ASN A 46 12.62 -3.07 -11.67
N ASN A 47 13.61 -2.71 -10.85
CA ASN A 47 13.80 -1.35 -10.34
C ASN A 47 12.55 -0.72 -9.69
N LEU A 48 11.90 -1.46 -8.77
CA LEU A 48 10.69 -1.01 -8.07
C LEU A 48 10.78 0.42 -7.51
N TYR A 49 11.88 0.76 -6.84
CA TYR A 49 12.06 2.10 -6.26
C TYR A 49 12.32 3.16 -7.33
N GLY A 50 13.06 2.87 -8.40
CA GLY A 50 13.22 3.80 -9.51
C GLY A 50 11.89 4.12 -10.17
N TRP A 51 11.04 3.12 -10.43
CA TRP A 51 9.68 3.34 -10.93
C TRP A 51 8.86 4.25 -10.00
N ALA A 52 8.97 4.04 -8.67
CA ALA A 52 8.31 4.87 -7.68
C ALA A 52 8.85 6.31 -7.67
N MET A 53 10.16 6.49 -7.89
CA MET A 53 10.80 7.81 -7.98
C MET A 53 10.39 8.58 -9.25
N CYS A 54 9.95 7.90 -10.31
CA CYS A 54 9.37 8.53 -11.50
C CYS A 54 7.94 9.06 -11.28
N GLN A 55 7.31 8.77 -10.13
CA GLN A 55 5.98 9.28 -9.80
C GLN A 55 6.07 10.72 -9.28
N PRO A 56 4.97 11.50 -9.29
CA PRO A 56 4.94 12.80 -8.61
C PRO A 56 5.27 12.64 -7.12
N LEU A 57 6.34 13.29 -6.66
CA LEU A 57 6.79 13.26 -5.28
C LEU A 57 6.59 14.63 -4.60
N PRO A 58 6.27 14.67 -3.29
CA PRO A 58 6.15 15.92 -2.55
C PRO A 58 7.46 16.71 -2.56
N HIS A 59 7.42 18.02 -2.84
CA HIS A 59 8.63 18.86 -2.83
C HIS A 59 8.48 20.23 -2.15
N ALA A 60 7.28 20.80 -2.05
CA ALA A 60 7.08 22.13 -1.47
C ALA A 60 5.66 22.38 -0.94
N GLU A 61 5.44 23.58 -0.39
CA GLU A 61 4.11 24.13 -0.07
C GLU A 61 3.28 23.27 0.89
N PHE A 62 3.94 22.67 1.89
CA PHE A 62 3.26 21.83 2.88
C PHE A 62 2.34 22.66 3.77
N GLN A 63 1.04 22.36 3.75
CA GLN A 63 0.03 23.10 4.50
C GLN A 63 -1.06 22.17 5.05
N TRP A 64 -1.56 22.48 6.26
CA TRP A 64 -2.70 21.78 6.83
C TRP A 64 -4.00 22.30 6.22
N VAL A 65 -4.88 21.38 5.80
CA VAL A 65 -6.18 21.72 5.24
C VAL A 65 -7.20 21.90 6.37
N THR A 66 -8.01 22.96 6.30
CA THR A 66 -9.15 23.19 7.19
C THR A 66 -10.42 22.55 6.61
N GLY A 67 -11.40 22.22 7.46
CA GLY A 67 -12.68 21.66 6.97
C GLY A 67 -12.57 20.23 6.42
N VAL A 68 -11.80 19.36 7.08
CA VAL A 68 -11.51 18.00 6.59
C VAL A 68 -12.74 17.09 6.41
N SER A 69 -13.89 17.41 7.03
CA SER A 69 -15.10 16.57 6.99
C SER A 69 -15.77 16.51 5.62
N THR A 70 -15.56 17.51 4.76
CA THR A 70 -16.13 17.58 3.41
C THR A 70 -15.13 17.21 2.32
N PHE A 71 -13.93 16.76 2.70
CA PHE A 71 -12.86 16.49 1.76
C PHE A 71 -13.12 15.18 1.01
N ASP A 72 -13.26 15.27 -0.31
CA ASP A 72 -13.42 14.10 -1.18
C ASP A 72 -12.09 13.71 -1.82
N VAL A 73 -11.43 12.71 -1.24
CA VAL A 73 -10.17 12.17 -1.78
C VAL A 73 -10.34 11.52 -3.15
N SER A 74 -11.54 11.07 -3.52
CA SER A 74 -11.78 10.37 -4.79
C SER A 74 -11.81 11.33 -5.99
N SER A 75 -12.11 12.60 -5.76
CA SER A 75 -12.14 13.65 -6.77
C SER A 75 -10.76 14.10 -7.27
N ILE A 76 -9.68 13.73 -6.57
CA ILE A 76 -8.31 14.19 -6.87
C ILE A 76 -7.76 13.42 -8.07
N ALA A 77 -7.37 14.15 -9.11
CA ALA A 77 -6.71 13.59 -10.28
C ALA A 77 -5.33 12.98 -9.93
N VAL A 78 -4.98 11.87 -10.58
CA VAL A 78 -3.73 11.12 -10.30
C VAL A 78 -2.47 11.92 -10.68
N ASP A 79 -2.61 12.83 -11.64
CA ASP A 79 -1.59 13.73 -12.18
C ASP A 79 -1.68 15.16 -11.60
N SER A 80 -2.50 15.36 -10.57
CA SER A 80 -2.63 16.65 -9.90
C SER A 80 -1.27 17.18 -9.44
N PRO A 81 -0.92 18.46 -9.68
CA PRO A 81 0.30 19.08 -9.15
C PRO A 81 0.24 19.24 -7.63
N ILE A 82 -0.95 19.05 -7.02
CA ILE A 82 -1.19 19.08 -5.59
C ILE A 82 -1.46 17.66 -5.09
N GLY A 83 -0.72 17.23 -4.08
CA GLY A 83 -0.88 15.95 -3.41
C GLY A 83 -1.29 16.11 -1.95
N TYR A 84 -1.70 14.99 -1.35
CA TYR A 84 -2.17 14.95 0.03
C TYR A 84 -1.69 13.70 0.79
N ILE A 85 -1.43 13.87 2.08
CA ILE A 85 -1.30 12.78 3.05
C ILE A 85 -2.38 12.98 4.10
N LEU A 86 -3.16 11.93 4.35
CA LEU A 86 -4.30 11.97 5.26
C LEU A 86 -4.05 11.08 6.47
N GLU A 87 -4.53 11.50 7.64
CA GLU A 87 -4.73 10.62 8.81
C GLU A 87 -6.20 10.23 8.88
N VAL A 88 -6.48 8.95 8.71
CA VAL A 88 -7.85 8.44 8.56
C VAL A 88 -8.11 7.23 9.44
N ASP A 89 -9.38 7.01 9.77
CA ASP A 89 -9.88 5.72 10.23
C ASP A 89 -10.46 4.97 9.01
N LEU A 90 -10.09 3.70 8.88
CA LEU A 90 -10.53 2.82 7.80
C LEU A 90 -11.21 1.60 8.40
N GLU A 91 -12.45 1.37 7.97
CA GLU A 91 -13.13 0.09 8.16
C GLU A 91 -12.63 -0.88 7.08
N TYR A 92 -12.37 -2.12 7.50
CA TYR A 92 -12.01 -3.23 6.63
C TYR A 92 -13.12 -4.28 6.62
N PRO A 93 -14.09 -4.18 5.69
CA PRO A 93 -15.25 -5.06 5.65
C PRO A 93 -14.88 -6.55 5.63
N GLN A 94 -15.59 -7.34 6.45
CA GLN A 94 -15.32 -8.77 6.63
C GLN A 94 -15.38 -9.57 5.33
N HIS A 95 -16.31 -9.22 4.42
CA HIS A 95 -16.47 -9.92 3.15
C HIS A 95 -15.26 -9.78 2.20
N LEU A 96 -14.33 -8.86 2.48
CA LEU A 96 -13.10 -8.68 1.70
C LEU A 96 -11.93 -9.51 2.24
N HIS A 97 -12.08 -10.15 3.41
CA HIS A 97 -10.96 -10.79 4.12
C HIS A 97 -10.35 -11.93 3.32
N ASP A 98 -11.20 -12.78 2.73
CA ASP A 98 -10.74 -13.91 1.92
C ASP A 98 -10.08 -13.44 0.62
N SER A 99 -10.69 -12.47 -0.08
CA SER A 99 -10.15 -11.95 -1.34
C SER A 99 -8.84 -11.17 -1.17
N HIS A 100 -8.59 -10.62 0.03
CA HIS A 100 -7.39 -9.87 0.33
C HIS A 100 -6.41 -10.63 1.23
N ALA A 101 -6.64 -11.92 1.51
CA ALA A 101 -5.85 -12.70 2.47
C ALA A 101 -4.36 -12.71 2.14
N ASP A 102 -4.02 -12.74 0.85
CA ASP A 102 -2.63 -12.80 0.40
C ASP A 102 -1.89 -11.48 0.55
N LEU A 103 -2.57 -10.35 0.30
CA LEU A 103 -1.97 -9.01 0.35
C LEU A 103 -2.94 -7.95 0.94
N PRO A 104 -3.17 -7.97 2.27
CA PRO A 104 -4.04 -6.97 2.90
C PRO A 104 -3.49 -5.54 2.78
N PHE A 105 -4.39 -4.58 2.54
CA PHE A 105 -4.05 -3.16 2.52
C PHE A 105 -3.63 -2.60 3.89
N CYS A 106 -2.92 -1.47 3.84
CA CYS A 106 -2.58 -0.63 5.00
C CYS A 106 -1.83 -1.37 6.12
N PRO A 107 -0.66 -1.98 5.87
CA PRO A 107 0.07 -2.70 6.90
C PRO A 107 0.53 -1.78 8.05
N THR A 108 0.48 -2.28 9.28
CA THR A 108 0.77 -1.50 10.50
C THR A 108 2.05 -1.98 11.17
N ARG A 109 2.81 -1.05 11.78
CA ARG A 109 3.93 -1.43 12.64
C ARG A 109 3.38 -1.80 14.01
N ALA A 110 3.51 -3.07 14.39
CA ALA A 110 3.09 -3.56 15.69
C ALA A 110 3.85 -4.84 16.07
N LYS A 111 3.79 -5.20 17.36
CA LYS A 111 4.37 -6.45 17.86
C LYS A 111 3.46 -7.63 17.51
N PRO A 112 3.95 -8.64 16.78
CA PRO A 112 3.22 -9.89 16.63
C PRO A 112 3.00 -10.57 17.99
N PRO A 113 1.95 -11.39 18.15
CA PRO A 113 1.73 -12.17 19.37
C PRO A 113 2.98 -12.98 19.76
N GLY A 114 3.41 -12.84 21.01
CA GLY A 114 4.58 -13.55 21.55
C GLY A 114 5.94 -13.08 21.01
N LYS A 115 6.03 -11.97 20.28
CA LYS A 115 7.29 -11.40 19.78
C LYS A 115 7.59 -10.05 20.45
N ARG A 116 8.88 -9.75 20.63
CA ARG A 116 9.34 -8.52 21.30
C ARG A 116 9.54 -7.34 20.35
N GLN A 117 9.86 -7.63 19.09
CA GLN A 117 10.18 -6.64 18.08
C GLN A 117 8.94 -6.28 17.26
N ASP A 118 8.84 -5.00 16.90
CA ASP A 118 7.83 -4.55 15.94
C ASP A 118 8.10 -5.15 14.57
N LYS A 119 7.03 -5.54 13.89
CA LYS A 119 7.04 -5.95 12.50
C LYS A 119 6.00 -5.16 11.73
N LEU A 120 6.15 -5.12 10.41
CA LEU A 120 5.12 -4.61 9.53
C LEU A 120 4.10 -5.73 9.31
N LEU A 121 2.91 -5.58 9.90
CA LEU A 121 1.84 -6.56 9.89
C LEU A 121 0.79 -6.19 8.85
N ALA A 122 0.59 -7.05 7.85
CA ALA A 122 -0.57 -6.97 6.98
C ALA A 122 -1.73 -7.71 7.64
N THR A 123 -2.78 -6.97 8.01
CA THR A 123 -3.95 -7.49 8.71
C THR A 123 -5.21 -6.94 8.06
N SER A 124 -6.30 -7.71 8.14
CA SER A 124 -7.64 -7.27 7.69
C SER A 124 -8.43 -6.57 8.80
N TYR A 125 -7.75 -6.08 9.84
CA TYR A 125 -8.38 -5.29 10.90
C TYR A 125 -8.68 -3.87 10.44
N ASP A 126 -9.62 -3.22 11.13
CA ASP A 126 -9.81 -1.78 10.98
C ASP A 126 -8.52 -1.03 11.31
N LYS A 127 -8.32 0.11 10.66
CA LYS A 127 -7.17 0.97 10.87
C LYS A 127 -7.64 2.24 11.54
N GLN A 128 -6.93 2.64 12.59
CA GLN A 128 -7.24 3.84 13.36
C GLN A 128 -6.09 4.82 13.21
N ARG A 129 -6.39 6.09 12.93
CA ARG A 129 -5.44 7.18 12.76
C ARG A 129 -4.28 6.83 11.82
N TYR A 130 -4.60 6.11 10.76
CA TYR A 130 -3.64 5.62 9.79
C TYR A 130 -3.22 6.75 8.85
N VAL A 131 -1.91 7.01 8.79
CA VAL A 131 -1.33 8.04 7.90
C VAL A 131 -1.04 7.42 6.54
N ILE A 132 -1.65 7.96 5.49
CA ILE A 132 -1.62 7.38 4.13
C ILE A 132 -1.57 8.45 3.05
N HIS A 133 -0.82 8.17 1.99
CA HIS A 133 -0.78 8.98 0.77
C HIS A 133 -2.11 8.88 0.00
N TYR A 134 -2.61 9.98 -0.55
CA TYR A 134 -3.94 10.03 -1.19
C TYR A 134 -4.14 8.97 -2.29
N ARG A 135 -3.13 8.71 -3.14
CA ARG A 135 -3.21 7.66 -4.18
C ARG A 135 -3.43 6.27 -3.61
N ASN A 136 -2.77 5.95 -2.49
CA ASN A 136 -2.94 4.66 -1.83
C ASN A 136 -4.31 4.58 -1.16
N LEU A 137 -4.80 5.69 -0.60
CA LEU A 137 -6.14 5.75 -0.02
C LEU A 137 -7.22 5.56 -1.09
N GLN A 138 -7.08 6.20 -2.27
CA GLN A 138 -7.95 5.97 -3.42
C GLN A 138 -7.93 4.51 -3.87
N GLN A 139 -6.76 3.87 -3.88
CA GLN A 139 -6.68 2.43 -4.19
C GLN A 139 -7.45 1.61 -3.15
N CYS A 140 -7.25 1.87 -1.86
CA CYS A 140 -7.96 1.19 -0.79
C CYS A 140 -9.48 1.30 -0.94
N THR A 141 -9.99 2.50 -1.22
CA THR A 141 -11.44 2.73 -1.39
C THR A 141 -12.00 2.08 -2.64
N ARG A 142 -11.26 2.08 -3.76
CA ARG A 142 -11.63 1.32 -4.98
C ARG A 142 -11.72 -0.19 -4.72
N HIS A 143 -10.91 -0.70 -3.79
CA HIS A 143 -10.94 -2.11 -3.35
C HIS A 143 -11.89 -2.35 -2.16
N GLY A 144 -12.78 -1.41 -1.85
CA GLY A 144 -13.89 -1.62 -0.91
C GLY A 144 -13.60 -1.28 0.55
N LEU A 145 -12.39 -0.82 0.91
CA LEU A 145 -12.16 -0.25 2.24
C LEU A 145 -12.96 1.05 2.38
N ARG A 146 -13.47 1.32 3.59
CA ARG A 146 -14.34 2.48 3.83
C ARG A 146 -13.66 3.46 4.76
N ILE A 147 -13.65 4.73 4.37
CA ILE A 147 -13.18 5.82 5.25
C ILE A 147 -14.31 6.11 6.23
N THR A 148 -14.07 5.88 7.51
CA THR A 148 -15.05 6.18 8.56
C THR A 148 -14.81 7.56 9.16
N LYS A 149 -13.56 8.05 9.14
CA LYS A 149 -13.21 9.38 9.63
C LYS A 149 -11.93 9.92 8.98
N ILE A 150 -11.90 11.22 8.72
CA ILE A 150 -10.67 11.96 8.40
C ILE A 150 -10.34 12.85 9.59
N HIS A 151 -9.14 12.69 10.16
CA HIS A 151 -8.68 13.47 11.32
C HIS A 151 -7.89 14.70 10.89
N SER A 152 -6.95 14.51 9.95
CA SER A 152 -6.03 15.55 9.51
C SER A 152 -5.64 15.33 8.06
N ILE A 153 -5.39 16.41 7.32
CA ILE A 153 -4.93 16.37 5.93
C ILE A 153 -3.78 17.34 5.76
N LEU A 154 -2.66 16.83 5.25
CA LEU A 154 -1.49 17.61 4.86
C LEU A 154 -1.45 17.68 3.34
N GLN A 155 -1.62 18.88 2.78
CA GLN A 155 -1.47 19.20 1.36
C GLN A 155 -0.01 19.56 1.04
N PHE A 156 0.43 19.32 -0.19
CA PHE A 156 1.75 19.73 -0.70
C PHE A 156 1.76 19.84 -2.24
N ALA A 157 2.72 20.58 -2.77
CA ALA A 157 3.08 20.54 -4.19
C ALA A 157 3.90 19.28 -4.50
N GLN A 158 3.60 18.63 -5.62
CA GLN A 158 4.28 17.42 -6.09
C GLN A 158 4.60 17.47 -7.59
N SER A 159 5.70 16.84 -7.99
CA SER A 159 6.12 16.75 -9.39
C SER A 159 7.03 15.53 -9.61
N PRO A 160 7.09 14.97 -10.83
CA PRO A 160 7.91 13.80 -11.14
C PRO A 160 9.36 14.18 -11.44
N SER A 161 9.98 15.03 -10.61
CA SER A 161 11.28 15.67 -10.88
C SER A 161 12.45 14.71 -11.08
N LEU A 162 12.34 13.46 -10.61
CA LEU A 162 13.38 12.44 -10.76
C LEU A 162 13.18 11.56 -11.98
N ARG A 163 12.06 11.69 -12.71
CA ARG A 163 11.71 10.81 -13.82
C ARG A 163 12.78 10.80 -14.91
N ASP A 164 13.13 11.97 -15.44
CA ASP A 164 14.10 12.08 -16.55
C ASP A 164 15.45 11.49 -16.16
N TYR A 165 15.88 11.69 -14.92
CA TYR A 165 17.11 11.09 -14.40
C TYR A 165 17.02 9.57 -14.32
N ILE A 166 15.93 9.02 -13.77
CA ILE A 166 15.77 7.57 -13.65
C ILE A 166 15.68 6.91 -15.04
N GLU A 167 14.83 7.43 -15.93
CA GLU A 167 14.63 6.89 -17.29
C GLU A 167 15.92 6.93 -18.13
N LEU A 168 16.80 7.92 -17.91
CA LEU A 168 18.10 7.97 -18.56
C LEU A 168 19.07 6.88 -18.05
N ASN A 169 18.92 6.42 -16.81
CA ASN A 169 19.88 5.56 -16.11
C ASN A 169 19.39 4.12 -15.90
N THR A 170 18.25 3.72 -16.47
CA THR A 170 17.63 2.39 -16.28
C THR A 170 17.18 1.78 -17.58
#